data_AF-A0A5C7LKC2-F1
#
_entry.id   AF-A0A5C7LKC2-F1
#
_cell.length_a   1.000
_cell.length_b   1.000
_cell.length_c   1.000
_cell.angle_alpha   90.00
_cell.angle_beta   90.00
_cell.angle_gamma   90.00
#
_symmetry.space_group_name_H-M   'P 1'
#
loop_
_entity.id
_entity.type
_entity.pdbx_description
1 polymer ?
#
loop_
_entity_poly.entity_id
_entity_poly.type
_entity_poly.pdbx_seq_one_letter_code
_entity_poly.pdbx_strand_id
1 'polypeptide(L)'
;MSLTLDTKDFTLLLAAAKLTAYPKPVEDEILSGIYLYTKSGEIGEEVGVGNLLIAIGFDGATVGQFAVPVSGDLAAPILIPSQNAGWMTQMCNTTSGIAKRVDKDAEHNVELTISGSSLLVKTLTDGFPAEYDTDGRCPLLDTSQYPAREADTRLKTKGIGDGIPADADALVRVFGVQSLSIMRNAAKTLKAPVRVFPSAINGGPAVITDGMRWRAVTSVEPYEGGTDGVADIDPITIPLPKKTEETDA
;
A
#
# COMPACT_ATOMS: atom_id res chain seq x y z
N MET A 1 -4.94 12.45 -23.76
CA MET A 1 -4.82 12.80 -22.35
C MET A 1 -3.77 11.88 -21.77
N SER A 2 -2.71 12.45 -21.20
CA SER A 2 -1.63 11.72 -20.55
C SER A 2 -1.49 12.23 -19.11
N LEU A 3 -0.88 11.42 -18.27
CA LEU A 3 -0.37 11.87 -16.98
C LEU A 3 1.11 11.60 -16.89
N THR A 4 1.80 12.39 -16.08
CA THR A 4 3.24 12.32 -15.87
C THR A 4 3.52 12.33 -14.37
N LEU A 5 4.45 11.47 -13.93
CA LEU A 5 4.89 11.38 -12.54
C LEU A 5 6.34 10.95 -12.41
N ASP A 6 6.95 11.18 -11.26
CA ASP A 6 8.33 10.74 -10.99
C ASP A 6 8.44 9.21 -11.06
N THR A 7 9.52 8.73 -11.67
CA THR A 7 9.79 7.30 -11.85
C THR A 7 9.88 6.55 -10.53
N LYS A 8 10.48 7.12 -9.47
CA LYS A 8 10.54 6.48 -8.15
C LYS A 8 9.15 6.38 -7.55
N ASP A 9 8.35 7.44 -7.62
CA ASP A 9 6.97 7.43 -7.14
C ASP A 9 6.13 6.39 -7.88
N PHE A 10 6.28 6.27 -9.20
CA PHE A 10 5.60 5.22 -9.97
C PHE A 10 6.02 3.80 -9.55
N THR A 11 7.33 3.54 -9.42
CA THR A 11 7.81 2.21 -8.98
C THR A 11 7.34 1.87 -7.57
N LEU A 12 7.32 2.84 -6.65
CA LEU A 12 6.84 2.67 -5.29
C LEU A 12 5.33 2.42 -5.27
N LEU A 13 4.56 3.16 -6.08
CA LEU A 13 3.12 2.97 -6.23
C LEU A 13 2.77 1.56 -6.70
N LEU A 14 3.47 1.04 -7.72
CA LEU A 14 3.28 -0.34 -8.18
C LEU A 14 3.62 -1.36 -7.10
N ALA A 15 4.74 -1.17 -6.40
CA ALA A 15 5.17 -2.07 -5.33
C ALA A 15 4.20 -2.06 -4.13
N ALA A 16 3.72 -0.88 -3.74
CA ALA A 16 2.80 -0.69 -2.63
C ALA A 16 1.42 -1.29 -2.91
N ALA A 17 0.89 -1.13 -4.12
CA ALA A 17 -0.38 -1.75 -4.50
C ALA A 17 -0.30 -3.28 -4.51
N LYS A 18 0.84 -3.85 -4.92
CA LYS A 18 1.06 -5.31 -4.91
C LYS A 18 1.09 -5.94 -3.52
N LEU A 19 1.26 -5.15 -2.44
CA LEU A 19 1.24 -5.66 -1.07
C LEU A 19 -0.11 -6.28 -0.69
N THR A 20 -1.19 -5.82 -1.34
CA THR A 20 -2.56 -6.23 -1.04
C THR A 20 -3.30 -6.76 -2.25
N ALA A 21 -2.63 -6.91 -3.40
CA ALA A 21 -3.21 -7.56 -4.58
C ALA A 21 -3.17 -9.09 -4.43
N TYR A 22 -4.13 -9.79 -5.04
CA TYR A 22 -4.15 -11.24 -5.00
C TYR A 22 -2.84 -11.84 -5.55
N PRO A 23 -2.15 -12.73 -4.80
CA PRO A 23 -0.78 -13.10 -5.12
C PRO A 23 -0.65 -14.10 -6.28
N LYS A 24 -1.76 -14.65 -6.77
CA LYS A 24 -1.77 -15.74 -7.76
C LYS A 24 -2.45 -15.30 -9.07
N PRO A 25 -1.73 -14.57 -9.95
CA PRO A 25 -2.31 -14.02 -11.17
C PRO A 25 -2.80 -15.07 -12.18
N VAL A 26 -2.27 -16.30 -12.11
CA VAL A 26 -2.72 -17.42 -12.96
C VAL A 26 -4.09 -17.96 -12.51
N GLU A 27 -4.42 -17.84 -11.23
CA GLU A 27 -5.71 -18.27 -10.68
C GLU A 27 -6.79 -17.19 -10.88
N ASP A 28 -6.42 -15.91 -10.69
CA ASP A 28 -7.34 -14.77 -10.91
C ASP A 28 -6.56 -13.53 -11.37
N GLU A 29 -6.63 -13.23 -12.68
CA GLU A 29 -5.94 -12.08 -13.26
C GLU A 29 -6.60 -10.74 -12.87
N ILE A 30 -7.91 -10.73 -12.61
CA ILE A 30 -8.66 -9.53 -12.24
C ILE A 30 -8.34 -9.11 -10.81
N LEU A 31 -8.45 -10.03 -9.86
CA LEU A 31 -8.18 -9.76 -8.45
C LEU A 31 -6.69 -9.51 -8.19
N SER A 32 -5.81 -10.16 -8.97
CA SER A 32 -4.37 -9.88 -8.91
C SER A 32 -3.99 -8.58 -9.61
N GLY A 33 -4.89 -7.95 -10.35
CA GLY A 33 -4.65 -6.70 -11.06
C GLY A 33 -4.45 -5.51 -10.13
N ILE A 34 -3.81 -4.46 -10.65
CA ILE A 34 -3.62 -3.18 -9.96
C ILE A 34 -4.57 -2.16 -10.58
N TYR A 35 -5.55 -1.72 -9.79
CA TYR A 35 -6.55 -0.76 -10.23
C TYR A 35 -6.02 0.67 -10.04
N LEU A 36 -5.96 1.45 -11.12
CA LEU A 36 -5.41 2.80 -11.14
C LEU A 36 -6.49 3.79 -11.54
N TYR A 37 -6.57 4.92 -10.85
CA TYR A 37 -7.42 6.04 -11.22
C TYR A 37 -6.82 7.36 -10.72
N THR A 38 -7.29 8.47 -11.29
CA THR A 38 -6.86 9.80 -10.89
C THR A 38 -7.94 10.50 -10.07
N LYS A 39 -7.52 11.30 -9.09
CA LYS A 39 -8.41 12.06 -8.22
C LYS A 39 -7.71 13.31 -7.73
N SER A 40 -8.43 14.43 -7.66
CA SER A 40 -7.92 15.64 -7.02
C SER A 40 -7.82 15.46 -5.51
N GLY A 41 -6.73 15.94 -4.92
CA GLY A 41 -6.46 15.85 -3.48
C GLY A 41 -5.39 16.83 -3.04
N GLU A 42 -5.10 16.81 -1.74
CA GLU A 42 -4.04 17.63 -1.14
C GLU A 42 -2.67 17.06 -1.50
N ILE A 43 -1.74 17.92 -1.93
CA ILE A 43 -0.38 17.56 -2.32
C ILE A 43 0.61 18.46 -1.58
N GLY A 44 1.65 17.85 -1.01
CA GLY A 44 2.75 18.58 -0.38
C GLY A 44 2.53 18.89 1.11
N GLU A 45 3.52 19.55 1.71
CA GLU A 45 3.46 20.03 3.10
C GLU A 45 2.72 21.38 3.21
N GLU A 46 2.71 22.16 2.13
CA GLU A 46 1.88 23.35 1.98
C GLU A 46 0.54 22.95 1.36
N VAL A 47 -0.57 23.53 1.84
CA VAL A 47 -1.94 23.17 1.41
C VAL A 47 -2.15 23.59 -0.06
N GLY A 48 -1.77 22.71 -0.98
CA GLY A 48 -2.03 22.79 -2.40
C GLY A 48 -3.00 21.69 -2.84
N VAL A 49 -3.93 22.01 -3.75
CA VAL A 49 -4.78 21.01 -4.40
C VAL A 49 -4.16 20.66 -5.75
N GLY A 50 -3.93 19.37 -6.01
CA GLY A 50 -3.52 18.89 -7.31
C GLY A 50 -4.04 17.48 -7.59
N ASN A 51 -3.53 16.86 -8.66
CA ASN A 51 -3.97 15.53 -9.06
C ASN A 51 -3.10 14.45 -8.43
N LEU A 52 -3.78 13.40 -7.95
CA LEU A 52 -3.16 12.20 -7.41
C LEU A 52 -3.48 11.03 -8.34
N LEU A 53 -2.46 10.22 -8.64
CA LEU A 53 -2.67 8.87 -9.14
C LEU A 53 -2.80 7.95 -7.93
N ILE A 54 -3.92 7.22 -7.88
CA ILE A 54 -4.23 6.28 -6.81
C ILE A 54 -4.16 4.87 -7.38
N ALA A 55 -3.40 4.02 -6.71
CA ALA A 55 -3.35 2.58 -6.99
C ALA A 55 -4.02 1.79 -5.88
N ILE A 56 -4.84 0.82 -6.27
CA ILE A 56 -5.53 -0.11 -5.38
C ILE A 56 -5.11 -1.54 -5.70
N GLY A 57 -4.73 -2.29 -4.66
CA GLY A 57 -4.63 -3.74 -4.70
C GLY A 57 -5.64 -4.37 -3.75
N PHE A 58 -6.23 -5.49 -4.15
CA PHE A 58 -7.21 -6.22 -3.35
C PHE A 58 -7.01 -7.73 -3.50
N ASP A 59 -7.01 -8.49 -2.40
CA ASP A 59 -6.83 -9.95 -2.41
C ASP A 59 -8.11 -10.71 -2.00
N GLY A 60 -9.23 -9.99 -1.85
CA GLY A 60 -10.51 -10.50 -1.33
C GLY A 60 -10.69 -10.28 0.18
N ALA A 61 -9.60 -10.27 0.94
CA ALA A 61 -9.58 -10.10 2.41
C ALA A 61 -9.02 -8.73 2.83
N THR A 62 -8.01 -8.25 2.12
CA THR A 62 -7.26 -7.04 2.35
C THR A 62 -7.33 -6.15 1.13
N VAL A 63 -7.72 -4.89 1.35
CA VAL A 63 -7.59 -3.83 0.34
C VAL A 63 -6.50 -2.85 0.77
N GLY A 64 -5.72 -2.36 -0.18
CA GLY A 64 -4.69 -1.35 0.02
C GLY A 64 -4.80 -0.26 -1.04
N GLN A 65 -4.54 0.98 -0.65
CA GLN A 65 -4.42 2.12 -1.53
C GLN A 65 -3.06 2.80 -1.34
N PHE A 66 -2.49 3.29 -2.43
CA PHE A 66 -1.32 4.18 -2.43
C PHE A 66 -1.59 5.37 -3.33
N ALA A 67 -1.21 6.58 -2.90
CA ALA A 67 -1.41 7.80 -3.68
C ALA A 67 -0.07 8.53 -3.93
N VAL A 68 0.12 9.01 -5.16
CA VAL A 68 1.28 9.83 -5.56
C VAL A 68 0.83 11.06 -6.33
N PRO A 69 1.54 12.19 -6.20
CA PRO A 69 1.27 13.38 -6.99
C PRO A 69 1.58 13.15 -8.47
N VAL A 70 0.74 13.69 -9.35
CA VAL A 70 0.92 13.61 -10.80
C VAL A 70 0.59 14.93 -11.48
N SER A 71 1.15 15.13 -12.66
CA SER A 71 0.73 16.17 -13.61
C SER A 71 -0.18 15.55 -14.66
N GLY A 72 -1.35 16.14 -14.91
CA GLY A 72 -2.35 15.58 -15.81
C GLY A 72 -3.28 14.57 -15.13
N ASP A 73 -4.01 13.78 -15.92
CA ASP A 73 -5.03 12.84 -15.46
C ASP A 73 -5.14 11.61 -16.37
N LEU A 74 -5.66 10.51 -15.83
CA LEU A 74 -6.10 9.38 -16.66
C LEU A 74 -7.46 9.70 -17.27
N ALA A 75 -7.65 9.36 -18.54
CA ALA A 75 -8.95 9.55 -19.21
C ALA A 75 -10.08 8.70 -18.58
N ALA A 76 -9.74 7.58 -17.96
CA ALA A 76 -10.64 6.72 -17.21
C ALA A 76 -9.84 5.85 -16.21
N PRO A 77 -10.47 5.25 -15.19
CA PRO A 77 -9.83 4.21 -14.41
C PRO A 77 -9.37 3.05 -15.29
N ILE A 78 -8.25 2.43 -14.93
CA ILE A 78 -7.66 1.30 -15.65
C ILE A 78 -7.29 0.18 -14.68
N LEU A 79 -7.23 -1.05 -15.19
CA LEU A 79 -6.75 -2.21 -14.45
C LEU A 79 -5.56 -2.78 -15.22
N ILE A 80 -4.39 -2.79 -14.60
CA ILE A 80 -3.19 -3.39 -15.19
C ILE A 80 -2.91 -4.76 -14.57
N PRO A 81 -2.46 -5.76 -15.34
CA PRO A 81 -1.98 -7.02 -14.78
C PRO A 81 -0.77 -6.81 -13.86
N SER A 82 -0.80 -7.33 -12.63
CA SER A 82 0.33 -7.14 -11.68
C SER A 82 1.64 -7.84 -12.10
N GLN A 83 1.54 -8.82 -13.01
CA GLN A 83 2.69 -9.44 -13.68
C GLN A 83 3.50 -8.43 -14.51
N ASN A 84 2.85 -7.36 -15.00
CA ASN A 84 3.50 -6.32 -15.79
C ASN A 84 4.23 -5.27 -14.94
N ALA A 85 3.96 -5.20 -13.63
CA ALA A 85 4.62 -4.26 -12.74
C ALA A 85 6.15 -4.46 -12.68
N GLY A 86 6.63 -5.70 -12.86
CA GLY A 86 8.05 -6.04 -12.80
C GLY A 86 8.85 -5.38 -13.91
N TRP A 87 8.41 -5.52 -15.18
CA TRP A 87 9.11 -4.91 -16.30
C TRP A 87 8.96 -3.38 -16.30
N MET A 88 7.81 -2.83 -15.89
CA MET A 88 7.62 -1.38 -15.76
C MET A 88 8.59 -0.78 -14.74
N THR A 89 8.75 -1.45 -13.60
CA THR A 89 9.69 -1.06 -12.54
C THR A 89 11.13 -1.12 -13.04
N GLN A 90 11.48 -2.21 -13.73
CA GLN A 90 12.81 -2.38 -14.33
C GLN A 90 13.10 -1.28 -15.36
N MET A 91 12.15 -1.00 -16.24
CA MET A 91 12.24 0.06 -17.25
C MET A 91 12.57 1.40 -16.60
N CYS A 92 11.79 1.83 -15.60
CA CYS A 92 12.01 3.09 -14.88
C CYS A 92 13.36 3.15 -14.15
N ASN A 93 13.76 2.05 -13.50
CA ASN A 93 15.03 1.98 -12.78
C ASN A 93 16.24 2.03 -13.72
N THR A 94 16.15 1.34 -14.87
CA THR A 94 17.22 1.32 -15.87
C THR A 94 17.42 2.69 -16.49
N THR A 95 16.36 3.35 -16.95
CA THR A 95 16.50 4.67 -17.59
C THR A 95 16.95 5.73 -16.60
N SER A 96 16.37 5.79 -15.40
CA SER A 96 16.83 6.69 -14.34
C SER A 96 18.29 6.42 -13.94
N GLY A 97 18.72 5.16 -13.95
CA GLY A 97 20.10 4.78 -13.64
C GLY A 97 21.11 5.20 -14.72
N ILE A 98 20.75 5.13 -16.00
CA ILE A 98 21.60 5.57 -17.11
C ILE A 98 21.74 7.09 -17.10
N ALA A 99 20.61 7.77 -17.05
CA ALA A 99 20.53 9.21 -17.08
C ALA A 99 21.28 9.86 -15.91
N LYS A 100 21.16 9.34 -14.68
CA LYS A 100 21.94 9.82 -13.51
C LYS A 100 23.46 9.66 -13.63
N ARG A 101 23.94 8.79 -14.53
CA ARG A 101 25.37 8.70 -14.83
C ARG A 101 25.83 9.80 -15.80
N VAL A 102 24.91 10.32 -16.61
CA VAL A 102 25.15 11.41 -17.56
C VAL A 102 24.96 12.75 -16.87
N ASP A 103 23.83 12.93 -16.19
CA ASP A 103 23.48 14.12 -15.41
C ASP A 103 22.83 13.69 -14.09
N LYS A 104 23.47 14.05 -12.97
CA LYS A 104 23.02 13.67 -11.63
C LYS A 104 21.75 14.40 -11.20
N ASP A 105 21.50 15.57 -11.77
CA ASP A 105 20.42 16.47 -11.38
C ASP A 105 19.20 16.33 -12.31
N ALA A 106 19.30 15.48 -13.34
CA ALA A 106 18.21 15.24 -14.27
C ALA A 106 16.95 14.70 -13.57
N GLU A 107 15.80 15.21 -13.97
CA GLU A 107 14.48 14.74 -13.54
C GLU A 107 14.06 13.53 -14.38
N HIS A 108 13.43 12.55 -13.74
CA HIS A 108 13.09 11.29 -14.39
C HIS A 108 11.63 10.98 -14.19
N ASN A 109 10.87 11.17 -15.26
CA ASN A 109 9.44 11.04 -15.25
C ASN A 109 9.00 9.83 -16.07
N VAL A 110 7.80 9.35 -15.79
CA VAL A 110 7.09 8.41 -16.63
C VAL A 110 5.79 9.04 -17.07
N GLU A 111 5.54 9.02 -18.37
CA GLU A 111 4.29 9.42 -18.99
C GLU A 111 3.43 8.17 -19.23
N LEU A 112 2.18 8.22 -18.78
CA LEU A 112 1.18 7.19 -18.99
C LEU A 112 0.08 7.71 -19.91
N THR A 113 -0.18 6.97 -20.99
CA THR A 113 -1.23 7.30 -21.96
C THR A 113 -2.09 6.07 -22.26
N ILE A 114 -3.41 6.20 -22.12
CA ILE A 114 -4.34 5.14 -22.52
C ILE A 114 -4.48 5.18 -24.06
N SER A 115 -4.22 4.05 -24.71
CA SER A 115 -4.32 3.87 -26.16
C SER A 115 -5.06 2.57 -26.48
N GLY A 116 -6.37 2.70 -26.75
CA GLY A 116 -7.25 1.55 -26.94
C GLY A 116 -7.32 0.68 -25.69
N SER A 117 -7.05 -0.62 -25.84
CA SER A 117 -7.01 -1.60 -24.74
C SER A 117 -5.62 -1.75 -24.11
N SER A 118 -4.78 -0.72 -24.19
CA SER A 118 -3.42 -0.75 -23.66
C SER A 118 -3.04 0.56 -23.01
N LEU A 119 -2.18 0.47 -21.99
CA LEU A 119 -1.47 1.60 -21.41
C LEU A 119 -0.11 1.71 -22.09
N LEU A 120 0.13 2.82 -22.77
CA LEU A 120 1.47 3.22 -23.17
C LEU A 120 2.18 3.82 -21.97
N VAL A 121 3.35 3.28 -21.65
CA VAL A 121 4.24 3.73 -20.57
C VAL A 121 5.52 4.21 -21.24
N LYS A 122 5.89 5.46 -21.03
CA LYS A 122 7.08 6.07 -21.64
C LYS A 122 7.91 6.77 -20.59
N THR A 123 9.21 6.51 -20.54
CA THR A 123 10.11 7.29 -19.67
C THR A 123 10.52 8.59 -20.34
N LEU A 124 10.77 9.62 -19.53
CA LEU A 124 11.20 10.95 -19.97
C LEU A 124 12.31 11.44 -19.05
N THR A 125 13.35 12.05 -19.62
CA THR A 125 14.35 12.83 -18.88
C THR A 125 14.10 14.33 -19.06
N ASP A 126 14.05 15.08 -17.96
CA ASP A 126 13.80 16.53 -17.95
C ASP A 126 12.52 16.94 -18.71
N GLY A 127 11.53 16.04 -18.73
CA GLY A 127 10.25 16.23 -19.42
C GLY A 127 10.28 15.97 -20.93
N PHE A 128 11.43 15.60 -21.50
CA PHE A 128 11.58 15.31 -22.93
C PHE A 128 12.07 13.87 -23.17
N PRO A 129 11.77 13.29 -24.34
CA PRO A 129 12.35 12.01 -24.71
C PRO A 129 13.86 12.14 -24.95
N ALA A 130 14.66 11.36 -24.22
CA ALA A 130 16.09 11.20 -24.41
C ALA A 130 16.44 9.92 -25.19
N GLU A 131 17.69 9.77 -25.60
CA GLU A 131 18.16 8.63 -26.41
C GLU A 131 18.00 7.27 -25.72
N TYR A 132 18.14 7.26 -24.39
CA TYR A 132 18.04 6.05 -23.57
C TYR A 132 16.65 5.90 -22.92
N ASP A 133 15.71 6.80 -23.21
CA ASP A 133 14.34 6.61 -22.79
C ASP A 133 13.69 5.46 -23.53
N THR A 134 12.73 4.82 -22.87
CA THR A 134 12.09 3.61 -23.36
C THR A 134 10.58 3.75 -23.29
N ASP A 135 9.90 3.09 -24.23
CA ASP A 135 8.46 2.95 -24.22
C ASP A 135 8.05 1.48 -24.17
N GLY A 136 6.86 1.25 -23.63
CA GLY A 136 6.28 -0.07 -23.47
C GLY A 136 4.78 -0.02 -23.49
N ARG A 137 4.14 -1.11 -23.92
CA ARG A 137 2.68 -1.25 -23.90
C ARG A 137 2.27 -2.33 -22.93
N CYS A 138 1.42 -1.96 -21.98
CA CYS A 138 0.79 -2.88 -21.05
C CYS A 138 -0.65 -3.16 -21.50
N PRO A 139 -1.06 -4.41 -21.74
CA PRO A 139 -2.46 -4.72 -21.95
C PRO A 139 -3.28 -4.33 -20.71
N LEU A 140 -4.45 -3.75 -20.93
CA LEU A 140 -5.41 -3.45 -19.88
C LEU A 140 -6.39 -4.60 -19.70
N LEU A 141 -6.78 -4.84 -18.46
CA LEU A 141 -7.85 -5.74 -18.09
C LEU A 141 -9.18 -4.99 -18.04
N ASP A 142 -10.29 -5.73 -18.08
CA ASP A 142 -11.62 -5.17 -17.94
C ASP A 142 -11.85 -4.67 -16.52
N THR A 143 -11.92 -3.34 -16.37
CA THR A 143 -12.13 -2.68 -15.08
C THR A 143 -13.50 -2.98 -14.46
N SER A 144 -14.50 -3.37 -15.26
CA SER A 144 -15.84 -3.67 -14.77
C SER A 144 -15.91 -4.95 -13.94
N GLN A 145 -14.93 -5.84 -14.10
CA GLN A 145 -14.82 -7.10 -13.35
C GLN A 145 -14.13 -6.90 -12.00
N TYR A 146 -13.40 -5.79 -11.82
CA TYR A 146 -12.74 -5.50 -10.56
C TYR A 146 -13.75 -5.04 -9.49
N PRO A 147 -13.69 -5.55 -8.25
CA PRO A 147 -14.62 -5.19 -7.18
C PRO A 147 -14.32 -3.80 -6.56
N ALA A 148 -14.21 -2.76 -7.39
CA ALA A 148 -13.81 -1.40 -7.00
C ALA A 148 -14.72 -0.80 -5.91
N ARG A 149 -16.03 -1.10 -5.96
CA ARG A 149 -17.00 -0.62 -4.96
C ARG A 149 -16.77 -1.23 -3.59
N GLU A 150 -16.45 -2.51 -3.54
CA GLU A 150 -16.14 -3.20 -2.28
C GLU A 150 -14.82 -2.68 -1.71
N ALA A 151 -13.79 -2.55 -2.55
CA ALA A 151 -12.51 -1.96 -2.19
C ALA A 151 -12.68 -0.55 -1.58
N ASP A 152 -13.43 0.34 -2.24
CA ASP A 152 -13.72 1.70 -1.74
C ASP A 152 -14.48 1.67 -0.40
N THR A 153 -15.48 0.81 -0.27
CA THR A 153 -16.26 0.66 0.98
C THR A 153 -15.35 0.23 2.14
N ARG A 154 -14.48 -0.75 1.92
CA ARG A 154 -13.52 -1.21 2.93
C ARG A 154 -12.50 -0.14 3.26
N LEU A 155 -11.96 0.60 2.28
CA LEU A 155 -11.01 1.69 2.51
C LEU A 155 -11.59 2.86 3.32
N LYS A 156 -12.92 3.02 3.34
CA LYS A 156 -13.61 3.99 4.21
C LYS A 156 -13.69 3.57 5.68
N THR A 157 -13.37 2.32 6.01
CA THR A 157 -13.36 1.80 7.40
C THR A 157 -12.41 2.62 8.27
N LYS A 158 -12.94 3.22 9.33
CA LYS A 158 -12.14 3.98 10.31
C LYS A 158 -11.68 3.04 11.43
N GLY A 159 -10.39 3.10 11.76
CA GLY A 159 -9.89 2.49 13.00
C GLY A 159 -10.38 3.27 14.23
N ILE A 160 -10.18 2.70 15.43
CA ILE A 160 -10.32 3.48 16.65
C ILE A 160 -9.26 4.59 16.61
N GLY A 161 -9.67 5.86 16.70
CA GLY A 161 -8.76 7.00 16.92
C GLY A 161 -8.26 7.03 18.37
N ASP A 162 -7.81 8.18 18.88
CA ASP A 162 -7.32 8.34 20.27
C ASP A 162 -8.39 8.12 21.37
N GLY A 163 -9.56 7.58 21.03
CA GLY A 163 -10.59 7.16 21.98
C GLY A 163 -10.40 5.70 22.38
N ILE A 164 -9.61 5.46 23.42
CA ILE A 164 -9.49 4.13 24.05
C ILE A 164 -10.90 3.65 24.45
N PRO A 165 -11.38 2.50 23.96
CA PRO A 165 -12.61 1.91 24.47
C PRO A 165 -12.47 1.69 25.97
N ALA A 166 -13.43 2.15 26.77
CA ALA A 166 -13.39 2.04 28.23
C ALA A 166 -13.45 0.59 28.76
N ASP A 167 -13.53 -0.39 27.87
CA ASP A 167 -13.70 -1.80 28.19
C ASP A 167 -12.37 -2.56 28.03
N ALA A 168 -11.85 -3.09 29.14
CA ALA A 168 -10.53 -3.72 29.19
C ALA A 168 -10.46 -5.02 28.38
N ASP A 169 -11.60 -5.72 28.20
CA ASP A 169 -11.70 -6.93 27.38
C ASP A 169 -11.64 -6.62 25.88
N ALA A 170 -11.79 -5.35 25.48
CA ALA A 170 -11.59 -4.91 24.10
C ALA A 170 -10.10 -4.70 23.75
N LEU A 171 -9.16 -4.84 24.71
CA LEU A 171 -7.75 -4.43 24.54
C LEU A 171 -6.79 -5.56 24.16
N VAL A 172 -7.14 -6.84 24.34
CA VAL A 172 -6.30 -7.96 23.86
C VAL A 172 -6.72 -8.31 22.44
N ARG A 173 -6.18 -7.55 21.48
CA ARG A 173 -6.45 -7.77 20.06
C ARG A 173 -5.25 -8.46 19.44
N VAL A 174 -5.42 -9.74 19.13
CA VAL A 174 -4.42 -10.50 18.39
C VAL A 174 -4.46 -10.03 16.94
N PHE A 175 -3.36 -9.44 16.48
CA PHE A 175 -3.17 -9.22 15.06
C PHE A 175 -2.97 -10.58 14.39
N GLY A 176 -3.88 -10.96 13.50
CA GLY A 176 -3.75 -12.17 12.70
C GLY A 176 -2.45 -12.17 11.88
N VAL A 177 -2.03 -13.36 11.47
CA VAL A 177 -0.77 -13.57 10.72
C VAL A 177 -0.75 -12.74 9.43
N GLN A 178 -1.92 -12.59 8.77
CA GLN A 178 -2.07 -11.76 7.57
C GLN A 178 -1.71 -10.29 7.84
N SER A 179 -2.30 -9.67 8.86
CA SER A 179 -2.04 -8.28 9.26
C SER A 179 -0.56 -8.03 9.57
N LEU A 180 0.07 -8.95 10.30
CA LEU A 180 1.50 -8.87 10.64
C LEU A 180 2.40 -9.02 9.40
N SER A 181 2.04 -9.92 8.49
CA SER A 181 2.74 -10.11 7.22
C SER A 181 2.68 -8.86 6.35
N ILE A 182 1.49 -8.29 6.17
CA ILE A 182 1.28 -7.05 5.40
C ILE A 182 2.06 -5.90 6.04
N MET A 183 1.97 -5.72 7.35
CA MET A 183 2.71 -4.66 8.06
C MET A 183 4.23 -4.80 7.86
N ARG A 184 4.77 -6.02 7.99
CA ARG A 184 6.19 -6.29 7.77
C ARG A 184 6.61 -5.97 6.34
N ASN A 185 5.82 -6.39 5.35
CA ASN A 185 6.13 -6.17 3.94
C ASN A 185 5.99 -4.69 3.57
N ALA A 186 4.97 -4.01 4.09
CA ALA A 186 4.79 -2.57 3.92
C ALA A 186 5.97 -1.77 4.51
N ALA A 187 6.41 -2.08 5.73
CA ALA A 187 7.55 -1.41 6.34
C ALA A 187 8.84 -1.58 5.50
N LYS A 188 9.06 -2.76 4.90
CA LYS A 188 10.19 -3.03 4.00
C LYS A 188 10.08 -2.26 2.68
N THR A 189 8.90 -2.25 2.07
CA THR A 189 8.66 -1.64 0.76
C THR A 189 8.65 -0.11 0.84
N LEU A 190 7.92 0.45 1.80
CA LEU A 190 7.73 1.89 1.95
C LEU A 190 8.91 2.57 2.66
N LYS A 191 9.70 1.81 3.44
CA LYS A 191 10.79 2.33 4.27
C LYS A 191 10.33 3.43 5.23
N ALA A 192 9.08 3.32 5.70
CA ALA A 192 8.44 4.27 6.61
C ALA A 192 7.85 3.54 7.83
N PRO A 193 7.67 4.22 8.98
CA PRO A 193 6.98 3.65 10.12
C PRO A 193 5.53 3.28 9.76
N VAL A 194 5.19 2.00 9.89
CA VAL A 194 3.83 1.50 9.63
C VAL A 194 3.11 1.31 10.97
N ARG A 195 1.89 1.83 11.07
CA ARG A 195 1.03 1.72 12.24
C ARG A 195 -0.19 0.87 11.94
N VAL A 196 -0.73 0.23 12.96
CA VAL A 196 -1.96 -0.56 12.88
C VAL A 196 -2.97 -0.01 13.87
N PHE A 197 -4.17 0.26 13.38
CA PHE A 197 -5.32 0.75 14.13
C PHE A 197 -6.46 -0.26 13.99
N PRO A 198 -6.75 -1.07 15.01
CA PRO A 198 -7.87 -1.98 14.95
C PRO A 198 -9.21 -1.19 15.00
N SER A 199 -10.27 -1.71 14.40
CA SER A 199 -11.62 -1.10 14.43
C SER A 199 -12.33 -1.34 15.77
N ALA A 200 -13.33 -0.55 16.15
CA ALA A 200 -13.98 -0.66 17.47
C ALA A 200 -14.50 -2.06 17.85
N ILE A 201 -14.75 -2.93 16.86
CA ILE A 201 -15.38 -4.24 17.02
C ILE A 201 -14.31 -5.32 17.25
N ASN A 202 -14.50 -6.20 18.24
CA ASN A 202 -13.64 -7.36 18.44
C ASN A 202 -13.73 -8.31 17.23
N GLY A 203 -12.59 -8.77 16.70
CA GLY A 203 -12.52 -9.48 15.41
C GLY A 203 -12.89 -8.63 14.19
N GLY A 204 -13.10 -7.32 14.36
CA GLY A 204 -13.35 -6.39 13.27
C GLY A 204 -12.08 -6.06 12.47
N PRO A 205 -12.18 -5.41 11.30
CA PRO A 205 -11.04 -5.10 10.44
C PRO A 205 -9.99 -4.23 11.15
N ALA A 206 -8.74 -4.34 10.67
CA ALA A 206 -7.64 -3.49 11.09
C ALA A 206 -7.20 -2.56 9.96
N VAL A 207 -6.94 -1.30 10.29
CA VAL A 207 -6.39 -0.31 9.37
C VAL A 207 -4.88 -0.27 9.56
N ILE A 208 -4.13 -0.47 8.48
CA ILE A 208 -2.66 -0.42 8.47
C ILE A 208 -2.25 0.79 7.62
N THR A 209 -1.35 1.65 8.07
CA THR A 209 -0.99 2.86 7.32
C THR A 209 0.41 3.37 7.66
N ASP A 210 1.05 4.05 6.71
CA ASP A 210 2.26 4.86 6.96
C ASP A 210 1.94 6.29 7.40
N GLY A 211 0.65 6.66 7.44
CA GLY A 211 0.17 7.98 7.80
C GLY A 211 0.34 9.06 6.72
N MET A 212 0.92 8.72 5.57
CA MET A 212 1.23 9.68 4.50
C MET A 212 0.57 9.29 3.18
N ARG A 213 1.04 8.22 2.54
CA ARG A 213 0.69 7.88 1.14
C ARG A 213 0.02 6.52 1.02
N TRP A 214 0.19 5.64 2.01
CA TRP A 214 -0.31 4.27 1.99
C TRP A 214 -1.31 3.97 3.09
N ARG A 215 -2.35 3.23 2.74
CA ARG A 215 -3.34 2.71 3.69
C ARG A 215 -3.87 1.37 3.22
N ALA A 216 -3.97 0.41 4.13
CA ALA A 216 -4.66 -0.85 3.91
C ALA A 216 -5.70 -1.12 4.99
N VAL A 217 -6.69 -1.93 4.64
CA VAL A 217 -7.72 -2.44 5.55
C VAL A 217 -7.77 -3.95 5.35
N THR A 218 -7.41 -4.69 6.39
CA THR A 218 -7.43 -6.15 6.42
C THR A 218 -8.58 -6.63 7.28
N SER A 219 -9.27 -7.67 6.86
CA SER A 219 -10.09 -8.46 7.79
C SER A 219 -9.19 -9.01 8.89
N VAL A 220 -9.70 -9.06 10.12
CA VAL A 220 -9.07 -9.83 11.19
C VAL A 220 -9.66 -11.23 11.10
N GLU A 221 -8.81 -12.26 10.98
CA GLU A 221 -9.25 -13.64 11.09
C GLU A 221 -9.98 -13.81 12.43
N PRO A 222 -11.13 -14.50 12.48
CA PRO A 222 -11.75 -14.82 13.76
C PRO A 222 -10.74 -15.58 14.62
N TYR A 223 -10.54 -15.14 15.85
CA TYR A 223 -9.77 -15.89 16.83
C TYR A 223 -10.50 -17.21 17.09
N GLU A 224 -9.96 -18.33 16.60
CA GLU A 224 -10.51 -19.68 16.86
C GLU A 224 -10.25 -20.15 18.30
N GLY A 225 -9.58 -19.34 19.13
CA GLY A 225 -9.51 -19.58 20.56
C GLY A 225 -10.83 -19.19 21.22
N GLY A 226 -11.72 -20.16 21.41
CA GLY A 226 -12.55 -20.09 22.61
C GLY A 226 -11.58 -20.06 23.79
N THR A 227 -11.44 -18.91 24.46
CA THR A 227 -10.89 -18.93 25.81
C THR A 227 -12.04 -19.36 26.70
N ASP A 228 -11.99 -20.61 27.16
CA ASP A 228 -12.85 -21.15 28.22
C ASP A 228 -12.58 -20.46 29.58
N GLY A 229 -12.02 -19.25 29.58
CA GLY A 229 -11.53 -18.53 30.74
C GLY A 229 -10.23 -19.08 31.34
N VAL A 230 -9.62 -20.12 30.76
CA VAL A 230 -8.38 -20.71 31.28
C VAL A 230 -7.20 -20.21 30.47
N ALA A 231 -6.28 -19.51 31.13
CA ALA A 231 -5.02 -19.09 30.52
C ALA A 231 -4.17 -20.33 30.22
N ASP A 232 -3.89 -20.57 28.94
CA ASP A 232 -3.11 -21.73 28.44
C ASP A 232 -1.58 -21.56 28.65
N ILE A 233 -1.19 -20.57 29.45
CA ILE A 233 0.19 -20.23 29.72
C ILE A 233 0.30 -20.00 31.23
N ASP A 234 1.06 -20.86 31.90
CA ASP A 234 1.42 -20.64 33.30
C ASP A 234 2.11 -19.28 33.45
N PRO A 235 1.66 -18.40 34.37
CA PRO A 235 2.29 -17.11 34.56
C PRO A 235 3.76 -17.30 34.93
N ILE A 236 4.64 -16.55 34.25
CA ILE A 236 6.07 -16.55 34.54
C ILE A 236 6.26 -16.16 36.02
N THR A 237 6.76 -17.09 36.83
CA THR A 237 7.06 -16.82 38.23
C THR A 237 8.19 -15.81 38.32
N ILE A 238 7.87 -14.57 38.66
CA ILE A 238 8.88 -13.54 38.93
C ILE A 238 9.53 -13.89 40.28
N PRO A 239 10.86 -14.12 40.35
CA PRO A 239 11.53 -14.32 41.62
C PRO A 239 11.38 -13.06 42.47
N LEU A 240 10.90 -13.22 43.71
CA LEU A 240 10.81 -12.10 44.65
C LEU A 240 12.20 -11.47 44.84
N PRO A 241 12.31 -10.13 44.84
CA PRO A 241 13.58 -9.47 45.09
C PRO A 241 14.12 -9.92 46.45
N LYS A 242 15.38 -10.35 46.49
CA LYS A 242 16.07 -10.66 47.74
C LYS A 242 15.99 -9.42 48.62
N LYS A 243 15.40 -9.57 49.82
CA LYS A 243 15.45 -8.54 50.86
C LYS A 243 16.91 -8.09 51.00
N THR A 244 17.15 -6.82 50.73
CA THR A 244 18.38 -6.15 51.14
C THR A 244 18.35 -6.19 52.66
N GLU A 245 19.29 -6.91 53.29
CA GLU A 245 19.49 -6.81 54.73
C GLU A 245 19.85 -5.35 55.01
N GLU A 246 18.95 -4.65 55.71
CA GLU A 246 19.26 -3.36 56.33
C GLU A 246 20.36 -3.62 57.37
N THR A 247 21.58 -3.22 57.04
CA THR A 247 22.65 -3.05 58.01
C THR A 247 22.33 -1.79 58.81
N ASP A 248 21.66 -1.95 59.95
CA ASP A 248 21.64 -0.96 61.01
C ASP A 248 22.60 -1.38 62.12
N ALA A 249 23.52 -0.45 62.45
CA ALA A 249 24.52 -0.40 63.53
C ALA A 249 25.84 -1.17 63.35
#